data_AF-A0A1G6G725-F1
#
_entry.id   AF-A0A1G6G725-F1
#
_cell.length_a   1.000
_cell.length_b   1.000
_cell.length_c   1.000
_cell.angle_alpha   90.00
_cell.angle_beta   90.00
_cell.angle_gamma   90.00
#
_symmetry.space_group_name_H-M   'P 1'
#
loop_
_entity.id
_entity.type
_entity.pdbx_description
1 polymer ?
#
loop_
_entity_poly.entity_id
_entity_poly.type
_entity_poly.pdbx_seq_one_letter_code
_entity_poly.pdbx_strand_id
1 'polypeptide(L)'
;LITLLTNDMEFDPTEIIAIYRQRWEIELLFKQLKQNFPLKYFYGESANAIKIQIWVTLIANLLLMVMKSGLTRSWSFSGLATMVRIALMYYVNFYSLFNSPEKDWEMVWKSVAESPPDPSLFD
;
A
#
# COMPACT_ATOMS: atom_id res chain seq x y z
N LEU A 1 7.91 -6.65 -35.68
CA LEU A 1 9.23 -6.90 -35.05
C LEU A 1 9.60 -5.66 -34.25
N ILE A 2 10.05 -5.82 -33.00
CA ILE A 2 10.57 -4.71 -32.18
C ILE A 2 12.09 -4.76 -32.30
N THR A 3 12.70 -3.70 -32.82
CA THR A 3 14.17 -3.57 -32.91
C THR A 3 14.66 -2.86 -31.65
N LEU A 4 15.59 -3.49 -30.93
CA LEU A 4 16.18 -2.95 -29.71
C LEU A 4 17.62 -2.52 -30.00
N LEU A 5 17.98 -1.32 -29.53
CA LEU A 5 19.35 -0.81 -29.54
C LEU A 5 19.81 -0.70 -28.10
N THR A 6 20.97 -1.26 -27.78
CA THR A 6 21.58 -1.19 -26.46
C THR A 6 23.05 -0.81 -26.59
N ASN A 7 23.57 -0.08 -25.60
CA ASN A 7 24.99 0.18 -25.45
C ASN A 7 25.69 -0.93 -24.66
N ASP A 8 24.92 -1.84 -24.07
CA ASP A 8 25.42 -2.98 -23.33
C ASP A 8 25.76 -4.12 -24.30
N MET A 9 27.03 -4.51 -24.30
CA MET A 9 27.59 -5.55 -25.17
C MET A 9 27.94 -6.83 -24.39
N GLU A 10 27.72 -6.84 -23.07
CA GLU A 10 28.10 -7.94 -22.18
C GLU A 10 26.91 -8.87 -21.90
N PHE A 11 25.70 -8.32 -21.78
CA PHE A 11 24.51 -9.11 -21.53
C PHE A 11 24.07 -9.94 -22.74
N ASP A 12 23.55 -11.13 -22.47
CA ASP A 12 22.94 -11.97 -23.50
C ASP A 12 21.70 -11.26 -24.10
N PRO A 13 21.45 -11.39 -25.41
CA PRO A 13 20.27 -10.81 -26.05
C PRO A 13 18.94 -11.14 -25.35
N THR A 14 18.81 -12.32 -24.73
CA THR A 14 17.61 -12.70 -23.98
C THR A 14 17.42 -11.90 -22.70
N GLU A 15 18.50 -11.55 -22.00
CA GLU A 15 18.48 -10.69 -20.81
C GLU A 15 18.12 -9.25 -21.19
N ILE A 16 18.67 -8.73 -22.28
CA ILE A 16 18.32 -7.39 -22.80
C ILE A 16 16.83 -7.32 -23.15
N ILE A 17 16.28 -8.37 -23.77
CA ILE A 17 14.84 -8.47 -24.06
C ILE A 17 14.02 -8.53 -22.76
N ALA A 18 14.49 -9.28 -21.75
CA ALA A 18 13.82 -9.38 -20.46
C ALA A 18 13.77 -8.02 -19.73
N ILE A 19 14.87 -7.26 -19.73
CA ILE A 19 14.95 -5.90 -19.20
C ILE A 19 13.99 -4.98 -19.96
N TYR A 20 13.98 -5.04 -21.29
CA TYR A 20 13.06 -4.23 -22.09
C TYR A 20 11.59 -4.54 -21.80
N ARG A 21 11.25 -5.80 -21.49
CA ARG A 21 9.88 -6.16 -21.08
C ARG A 21 9.46 -5.48 -19.78
N GLN A 22 10.37 -5.24 -18.84
CA GLN A 22 10.06 -4.53 -17.59
C GLN A 22 9.63 -3.07 -17.81
N ARG A 23 9.84 -2.49 -19.00
CA ARG A 23 9.31 -1.16 -19.36
C ARG A 23 7.79 -1.09 -19.19
N TRP A 24 7.07 -2.19 -19.42
CA TRP A 24 5.62 -2.25 -19.24
C TRP A 24 5.19 -2.14 -17.77
N GLU A 25 6.00 -2.64 -16.84
CA GLU A 25 5.73 -2.51 -15.41
C GLU A 25 5.73 -1.03 -14.97
N ILE A 26 6.59 -0.22 -15.58
CA ILE A 26 6.62 1.23 -15.35
C ILE A 26 5.31 1.88 -15.84
N GLU A 27 4.82 1.50 -17.02
CA GLU A 27 3.54 1.99 -17.54
C GLU A 27 2.36 1.56 -16.65
N LEU A 28 2.39 0.33 -16.16
CA LEU A 28 1.39 -0.19 -15.22
C LEU A 28 1.42 0.57 -13.90
N LEU A 29 2.61 0.87 -13.35
CA LEU A 29 2.79 1.70 -12.17
C LEU A 29 2.16 3.09 -12.37
N PHE A 30 2.47 3.77 -13.49
CA PHE A 30 1.88 5.08 -13.77
C PHE A 30 0.37 5.03 -13.99
N LYS A 31 -0.14 3.95 -14.59
CA LYS A 31 -1.58 3.73 -14.72
C LYS A 31 -2.25 3.58 -13.35
N GLN A 32 -1.66 2.77 -12.46
CA GLN A 32 -2.14 2.60 -11.10
C GLN A 32 -2.09 3.90 -10.30
N LEU A 33 -1.01 4.68 -10.40
CA LEU A 33 -0.89 5.99 -9.74
C LEU A 33 -2.00 6.95 -10.20
N LYS A 34 -2.24 7.05 -11.51
CA LYS A 34 -3.29 7.93 -12.07
C LYS A 34 -4.72 7.46 -11.75
N GLN A 35 -4.93 6.16 -11.55
CA GLN A 35 -6.26 5.60 -11.25
C GLN A 35 -6.61 5.69 -9.76
N ASN A 36 -5.66 5.38 -8.87
CA ASN A 36 -5.92 5.30 -7.43
C ASN A 36 -5.83 6.65 -6.73
N PHE A 37 -5.10 7.61 -7.31
CA PHE A 37 -4.96 8.94 -6.75
C PHE A 37 -5.65 9.97 -7.64
N PRO A 38 -6.40 10.94 -7.06
CA PRO A 38 -7.08 11.99 -7.81
C PRO A 38 -6.08 13.01 -8.36
N LEU A 39 -5.23 12.61 -9.31
CA LEU A 39 -4.30 13.49 -10.02
C LEU A 39 -4.98 14.30 -11.13
N LYS A 40 -6.29 14.08 -11.37
CA LYS A 40 -7.09 14.87 -12.32
C LYS A 40 -7.51 16.22 -11.77
N TYR A 41 -7.62 16.36 -10.45
CA TYR A 41 -8.03 17.59 -9.78
C TYR A 41 -6.92 17.98 -8.80
N PHE A 42 -6.18 19.02 -9.12
CA PHE A 42 -5.15 19.55 -8.23
C PHE A 42 -5.82 20.41 -7.17
N TYR A 43 -5.42 20.23 -5.91
CA TYR A 43 -5.95 21.02 -4.79
C TYR A 43 -5.47 22.48 -4.80
N GLY A 44 -4.55 22.83 -5.70
CA GLY A 44 -4.12 24.20 -5.95
C GLY A 44 -3.49 24.36 -7.33
N GLU A 45 -3.58 25.56 -7.89
CA GLU A 45 -3.10 25.90 -9.24
C GLU A 45 -1.58 26.21 -9.27
N SER A 46 -0.94 26.31 -8.11
CA SER A 46 0.50 26.59 -8.05
C SER A 46 1.34 25.37 -8.44
N ALA A 47 2.44 25.59 -9.16
CA ALA A 47 3.38 24.53 -9.51
C ALA A 47 3.93 23.79 -8.29
N ASN A 48 4.05 24.46 -7.14
CA ASN A 48 4.49 23.84 -5.90
C ASN A 48 3.44 22.89 -5.33
N ALA A 49 2.16 23.27 -5.33
CA ALA A 49 1.07 22.40 -4.89
C ALA A 49 1.00 21.11 -5.73
N ILE A 50 1.18 21.24 -7.05
CA ILE A 50 1.25 20.09 -7.96
C ILE A 50 2.44 19.18 -7.63
N LYS A 51 3.63 19.75 -7.44
CA LYS A 51 4.83 18.98 -7.06
C LYS A 51 4.62 18.22 -5.75
N ILE A 52 4.09 18.89 -4.72
CA ILE A 52 3.81 18.26 -3.42
C ILE A 52 2.80 17.12 -3.58
N GLN A 53 1.73 17.34 -4.34
CA GLN A 53 0.72 16.31 -4.59
C GLN A 53 1.31 15.06 -5.26
N ILE A 54 2.22 15.24 -6.22
CA ILE A 54 2.95 14.15 -6.86
C ILE A 54 3.84 13.42 -5.85
N TRP A 55 4.65 14.16 -5.07
CA TRP A 55 5.54 13.56 -4.07
C TRP A 55 4.78 12.75 -3.01
N VAL A 56 3.69 13.31 -2.45
CA VAL A 56 2.84 12.62 -1.48
C VAL A 56 2.22 11.35 -2.09
N THR A 57 1.79 11.42 -3.35
CA THR A 57 1.23 10.27 -4.07
C THR A 57 2.25 9.15 -4.24
N LEU A 58 3.51 9.49 -4.57
CA LEU A 58 4.60 8.52 -4.71
C LEU A 58 4.96 7.89 -3.36
N ILE A 59 5.03 8.69 -2.29
CA ILE A 59 5.31 8.20 -0.92
C ILE A 59 4.20 7.25 -0.46
N ALA A 60 2.93 7.62 -0.64
CA ALA A 60 1.80 6.78 -0.28
C ALA A 60 1.81 5.44 -1.05
N ASN A 61 2.11 5.47 -2.35
CA ASN A 61 2.21 4.26 -3.16
C ASN A 61 3.35 3.34 -2.70
N LEU A 62 4.51 3.91 -2.35
CA LEU A 62 5.63 3.14 -1.80
C LEU A 62 5.24 2.46 -0.48
N LEU A 63 4.63 3.21 0.44
CA LEU A 63 4.17 2.67 1.72
C LEU A 63 3.17 1.53 1.53
N LEU A 64 2.18 1.70 0.65
CA LEU A 64 1.21 0.65 0.32
C LEU A 64 1.88 -0.59 -0.28
N MET A 65 2.93 -0.42 -1.08
CA MET A 65 3.67 -1.54 -1.67
C MET A 65 4.50 -2.30 -0.62
N VAL A 66 5.17 -1.58 0.28
CA VAL A 66 5.89 -2.17 1.42
C VAL A 66 4.91 -2.93 2.32
N MET A 67 3.78 -2.31 2.64
CA MET A 67 2.70 -2.93 3.39
C MET A 67 2.22 -4.22 2.72
N LYS A 68 1.94 -4.19 1.41
CA LYS A 68 1.55 -5.38 0.65
C LYS A 68 2.61 -6.49 0.71
N SER A 69 3.90 -6.13 0.66
CA SER A 69 5.00 -7.10 0.69
C SER A 69 5.14 -7.82 2.04
N GLY A 70 4.76 -7.15 3.14
CA GLY A 70 4.76 -7.73 4.49
C GLY A 70 3.52 -8.56 4.84
N LEU A 71 2.51 -8.60 3.97
CA LEU A 71 1.28 -9.36 4.19
C LEU A 71 1.39 -10.76 3.59
N THR A 72 0.89 -11.76 4.31
CA THR A 72 0.86 -13.16 3.83
C THR A 72 -0.30 -13.39 2.86
N ARG A 73 -1.37 -12.57 2.95
CA ARG A 73 -2.55 -12.64 2.09
C ARG A 73 -2.40 -11.76 0.85
N SER A 74 -2.77 -12.29 -0.32
CA SER A 74 -2.77 -11.53 -1.57
C SER A 74 -3.92 -10.50 -1.59
N TRP A 75 -3.66 -9.28 -1.14
CA TRP A 75 -4.60 -8.16 -1.26
C TRP A 75 -4.47 -7.47 -2.62
N SER A 76 -5.62 -7.05 -3.18
CA SER A 76 -5.62 -6.13 -4.32
C SER A 76 -5.19 -4.74 -3.84
N PHE A 77 -4.55 -3.95 -4.73
CA PHE A 77 -4.06 -2.62 -4.37
C PHE A 77 -5.18 -1.70 -3.89
N SER A 78 -6.30 -1.67 -4.61
CA SER A 78 -7.46 -0.84 -4.27
C SER A 78 -8.11 -1.27 -2.94
N GLY A 79 -8.19 -2.57 -2.68
CA GLY A 79 -8.69 -3.10 -1.41
C GLY A 79 -7.81 -2.69 -0.23
N LEU A 80 -6.49 -2.84 -0.37
CA LEU A 80 -5.51 -2.41 0.63
C LEU A 80 -5.59 -0.90 0.89
N ALA A 81 -5.61 -0.09 -0.17
CA ALA A 81 -5.71 1.37 -0.07
C ALA A 81 -7.01 1.81 0.63
N THR A 82 -8.14 1.16 0.34
CA THR A 82 -9.43 1.44 0.97
C THR A 82 -9.41 1.07 2.45
N MET A 83 -8.87 -0.09 2.81
CA MET A 83 -8.74 -0.51 4.20
C MET A 83 -7.82 0.42 4.99
N VAL A 84 -6.67 0.80 4.42
CA VAL A 84 -5.78 1.79 5.04
C VAL A 84 -6.52 3.11 5.24
N ARG A 85 -7.28 3.60 4.24
CA ARG A 85 -8.06 4.83 4.38
C ARG A 85 -9.08 4.77 5.52
N ILE A 86 -9.74 3.63 5.73
CA ILE A 86 -10.73 3.45 6.80
C ILE A 86 -10.02 3.31 8.16
N ALA A 87 -8.95 2.51 8.20
CA ALA A 87 -8.22 2.18 9.42
C ALA A 87 -7.26 3.28 9.88
N LEU A 88 -6.91 4.26 9.03
CA LEU A 88 -5.87 5.26 9.29
C LEU A 88 -6.10 6.03 10.60
N MET A 89 -7.36 6.30 10.93
CA MET A 89 -7.74 7.07 12.11
C MET A 89 -7.86 6.20 13.37
N TYR A 90 -7.80 4.87 13.23
CA TYR A 90 -7.88 3.94 14.34
C TYR A 90 -6.47 3.49 14.75
N TYR A 91 -6.23 3.43 16.06
CA TYR A 91 -4.97 2.91 16.60
C TYR A 91 -4.98 1.38 16.60
N VAL A 92 -4.81 0.77 15.43
CA VAL A 92 -4.84 -0.69 15.24
C VAL A 92 -3.50 -1.17 14.70
N ASN A 93 -3.05 -2.34 15.16
CA ASN A 93 -1.86 -2.96 14.62
C ASN A 93 -2.11 -3.44 13.18
N PHE A 94 -1.36 -2.90 12.23
CA PHE A 94 -1.50 -3.22 10.81
C PHE A 94 -1.34 -4.72 10.51
N TYR A 95 -0.41 -5.41 11.17
CA TYR A 95 -0.20 -6.83 10.93
C TYR A 95 -1.34 -7.70 11.44
N SER A 96 -1.98 -7.35 12.57
CA SER A 96 -3.13 -8.09 13.09
C SER A 96 -4.35 -7.87 12.20
N LEU A 97 -4.65 -6.61 11.86
CA LEU A 97 -5.83 -6.23 11.08
C LEU A 97 -5.88 -6.91 9.71
N PHE A 98 -4.74 -6.98 9.02
CA PHE A 98 -4.69 -7.45 7.63
C PHE A 98 -4.41 -8.94 7.47
N ASN A 99 -3.82 -9.60 8.48
CA ASN A 99 -3.57 -11.05 8.47
C ASN A 99 -4.59 -11.86 9.27
N SER A 100 -5.27 -11.28 10.27
CA SER A 100 -6.22 -11.98 11.14
C SER A 100 -7.27 -11.02 11.73
N PRO A 101 -8.22 -10.51 10.95
CA PRO A 101 -9.25 -9.57 11.45
C PRO A 101 -10.08 -10.15 12.61
N GLU A 102 -10.20 -11.48 12.71
CA GLU A 102 -10.90 -12.15 13.83
C GLU A 102 -10.11 -12.14 15.15
N LYS A 103 -8.78 -12.11 15.13
CA LYS A 103 -7.96 -12.16 16.36
C LYS A 103 -8.10 -10.89 17.19
N ASP A 104 -8.33 -9.75 16.55
CA ASP A 104 -8.59 -8.50 17.25
C ASP A 104 -9.94 -8.58 17.98
N TRP A 105 -10.95 -9.25 17.40
CA TRP A 105 -12.25 -9.48 18.07
C TRP A 105 -12.12 -10.50 19.19
N GLU A 106 -11.29 -11.53 19.04
CA GLU A 106 -10.99 -12.46 20.13
C GLU A 106 -10.25 -11.78 21.29
N MET A 107 -9.36 -10.82 21.03
CA MET A 107 -8.70 -10.03 22.07
C MET A 107 -9.69 -9.13 22.81
N VAL A 108 -10.55 -8.42 22.09
CA VAL A 108 -11.62 -7.61 22.68
C VAL A 108 -12.58 -8.50 23.49
N TRP A 109 -12.99 -9.64 22.94
CA TRP A 109 -13.85 -10.60 23.64
C TRP A 109 -13.20 -11.17 24.90
N LYS A 110 -11.89 -11.49 24.86
CA LYS A 110 -11.14 -11.93 26.04
C LYS A 110 -11.07 -10.85 27.12
N SER A 111 -10.84 -9.59 26.74
CA SER A 111 -10.83 -8.47 27.70
C SER A 111 -12.20 -8.17 28.32
N VAL A 112 -13.29 -8.53 27.64
CA VAL A 112 -14.67 -8.37 28.14
C VAL A 112 -15.11 -9.61 28.94
N ALA A 113 -14.56 -10.78 28.64
CA ALA A 113 -14.82 -12.03 29.35
C ALA A 113 -14.06 -12.12 30.69
N GLU A 114 -12.94 -11.40 30.84
CA GLU A 114 -12.34 -11.12 32.14
C GLU A 114 -13.30 -10.17 32.89
N SER A 115 -14.02 -10.71 33.88
CA SER A 115 -14.94 -9.93 34.71
C SER A 115 -14.22 -8.73 35.33
N PRO A 116 -14.89 -7.58 35.51
CA PRO A 116 -14.34 -6.50 36.32
C PRO A 116 -13.90 -7.09 37.67
N PRO A 117 -12.77 -6.65 38.26
CA PRO A 117 -12.44 -7.06 39.61
C PRO A 117 -13.67 -6.78 40.48
N ASP A 118 -14.11 -7.79 41.25
CA ASP A 118 -15.27 -7.64 42.12
C ASP A 118 -15.11 -6.34 42.91
N PRO A 119 -16.12 -5.45 42.91
CA PRO A 119 -16.04 -4.26 43.72
C PRO A 119 -15.86 -4.70 45.16
N SER A 120 -14.65 -4.50 45.67
CA SER A 120 -14.37 -4.56 47.10
C SER A 120 -15.34 -3.59 47.76
N LEU A 121 -16.31 -4.14 48.49
CA LEU A 121 -17.39 -3.39 49.16
C LEU A 121 -16.86 -2.42 50.22
N PHE A 122 -15.53 -2.36 50.41
CA PHE A 122 -14.85 -1.66 51.49
C PHE A 122 -13.56 -0.92 51.07
N ASP A 123 -13.36 -0.61 49.79
CA ASP A 123 -12.40 0.42 49.35
C ASP A 123 -13.09 1.71 48.92
#